data_AF-M0A4K7-F1
#
_entry.id   AF-M0A4K7-F1
#
_cell.length_a   1.000
_cell.length_b   1.000
_cell.length_c   1.000
_cell.angle_alpha   90.00
_cell.angle_beta   90.00
_cell.angle_gamma   90.00
#
_symmetry.space_group_name_H-M   'P 1'
#
loop_
_entity.id
_entity.type
_entity.pdbx_description
1 polymer ?
#
loop_
_entity_poly.entity_id
_entity_poly.type
_entity_poly.pdbx_seq_one_letter_code
_entity_poly.pdbx_strand_id
1 'polypeptide(L)'
;MIDDAEELLTEIGFEAETSILTDRQAQVLALRERGISQADIAAALGTSRANVSSIEASARENVEKARETVAFAEALRAPVRVRVPTGTDLYDVPNLVYDACDDAGVKVDHTAPDLMKVVSDAAGAAVTGREVSSPLVIGVTSDGVVRVRHQDSE
;
A
#
# COMPACT_ATOMS: atom_id res chain seq x y z
N MET A 1 -27.80 4.68 -13.72
CA MET A 1 -27.99 5.38 -12.42
C MET A 1 -28.27 4.32 -11.36
N ILE A 2 -27.40 4.12 -10.35
CA ILE A 2 -27.42 3.00 -9.36
C ILE A 2 -27.42 1.59 -9.97
N ASP A 3 -28.36 1.27 -10.85
CA ASP A 3 -28.43 0.00 -11.58
C ASP A 3 -27.12 -0.27 -12.32
N ASP A 4 -26.55 0.76 -12.97
CA ASP A 4 -25.24 0.64 -13.63
C ASP A 4 -24.07 0.33 -12.67
N ALA A 5 -24.23 0.57 -11.35
CA ALA A 5 -23.20 0.26 -10.36
C ALA A 5 -23.34 -1.18 -9.86
N GLU A 6 -24.55 -1.68 -9.65
CA GLU A 6 -24.78 -3.09 -9.30
C GLU A 6 -24.41 -4.01 -10.48
N GLU A 7 -24.76 -3.60 -11.71
CA GLU A 7 -24.36 -4.31 -12.93
C GLU A 7 -22.83 -4.33 -13.07
N LEU A 8 -22.15 -3.19 -12.85
CA LEU A 8 -20.69 -3.12 -12.86
C LEU A 8 -20.07 -4.04 -11.80
N LEU A 9 -20.57 -4.00 -10.57
CA LEU A 9 -20.04 -4.84 -9.48
C LEU A 9 -20.18 -6.32 -9.82
N THR A 10 -21.30 -6.72 -10.44
CA THR A 10 -21.50 -8.07 -10.94
C THR A 10 -20.52 -8.41 -12.07
N GLU A 11 -20.34 -7.51 -13.05
CA GLU A 11 -19.45 -7.69 -14.19
C GLU A 11 -17.99 -7.89 -13.76
N ILE A 12 -17.52 -7.14 -12.76
CA ILE A 12 -16.16 -7.26 -12.22
C ILE A 12 -16.00 -8.36 -11.16
N GLY A 13 -17.07 -9.10 -10.87
CA GLY A 13 -17.06 -10.23 -9.94
C GLY A 13 -16.90 -9.85 -8.47
N PHE A 14 -17.50 -8.74 -8.03
CA PHE A 14 -17.52 -8.37 -6.62
C PHE A 14 -18.45 -9.29 -5.81
N GLU A 15 -17.92 -9.88 -4.73
CA GLU A 15 -18.65 -10.69 -3.78
C GLU A 15 -18.43 -10.18 -2.35
N ALA A 16 -19.49 -9.75 -1.67
CA ALA A 16 -19.37 -9.21 -0.30
C ALA A 16 -18.92 -10.27 0.73
N GLU A 17 -19.21 -11.56 0.50
CA GLU A 17 -18.85 -12.64 1.43
C GLU A 17 -17.34 -12.91 1.50
N THR A 18 -16.61 -12.61 0.42
CA THR A 18 -15.15 -12.82 0.32
C THR A 18 -14.37 -11.52 0.36
N SER A 19 -15.05 -10.39 0.56
CA SER A 19 -14.50 -9.05 0.61
C SER A 19 -14.61 -8.46 2.01
N ILE A 20 -13.71 -7.52 2.32
CA ILE A 20 -13.83 -6.68 3.52
C ILE A 20 -14.77 -5.48 3.31
N LEU A 21 -15.19 -5.23 2.07
CA LEU A 21 -16.14 -4.19 1.72
C LEU A 21 -17.56 -4.75 1.77
N THR A 22 -18.49 -3.97 2.32
CA THR A 22 -19.91 -4.26 2.17
C THR A 22 -20.41 -3.88 0.78
N ASP A 23 -21.55 -4.43 0.35
CA ASP A 23 -22.19 -4.04 -0.92
C ASP A 23 -22.37 -2.53 -1.03
N ARG A 24 -22.79 -1.90 0.06
CA ARG A 24 -23.00 -0.45 0.10
C ARG A 24 -21.70 0.33 -0.07
N GLN A 25 -20.61 -0.14 0.53
CA GLN A 25 -19.29 0.47 0.36
C GLN A 25 -18.79 0.32 -1.08
N ALA A 26 -18.90 -0.88 -1.65
CA ALA A 26 -18.51 -1.16 -3.03
C ALA A 26 -19.33 -0.32 -4.03
N GLN A 27 -20.64 -0.23 -3.84
CA GLN A 27 -21.55 0.59 -4.65
C GLN A 27 -21.18 2.07 -4.59
N VAL A 28 -20.88 2.61 -3.40
CA VAL A 28 -20.42 4.00 -3.25
C VAL A 28 -19.09 4.22 -3.96
N LEU A 29 -18.11 3.33 -3.81
CA LEU A 29 -16.82 3.45 -4.51
C LEU A 29 -17.01 3.43 -6.04
N ALA A 30 -17.80 2.48 -6.57
CA ALA A 30 -18.09 2.37 -8.00
C ALA A 30 -18.69 3.66 -8.59
N LEU A 31 -19.66 4.26 -7.90
CA LEU A 31 -20.26 5.53 -8.32
C LEU A 31 -19.28 6.71 -8.22
N ARG A 32 -18.41 6.72 -7.21
CA ARG A 32 -17.39 7.76 -7.02
C ARG A 32 -16.30 7.70 -8.09
N GLU A 33 -15.86 6.52 -8.50
CA GLU A 33 -14.90 6.34 -9.62
C GLU A 33 -15.47 6.80 -10.97
N ARG A 34 -16.81 6.78 -11.12
CA ARG A 34 -17.51 7.37 -12.28
C ARG A 34 -17.78 8.87 -12.14
N GLY A 35 -17.25 9.51 -11.11
CA GLY A 35 -17.35 10.96 -10.89
C GLY A 35 -18.67 11.45 -10.29
N ILE A 36 -19.57 10.55 -9.86
CA ILE A 36 -20.86 10.95 -9.27
C ILE A 36 -20.65 11.60 -7.90
N SER A 37 -21.32 12.71 -7.63
CA SER A 37 -21.16 13.44 -6.36
C SER A 37 -21.78 12.68 -5.18
N GLN A 38 -21.27 12.89 -3.97
CA GLN A 38 -21.87 12.31 -2.76
C GLN A 38 -23.33 12.73 -2.56
N ALA A 39 -23.70 13.93 -3.02
CA ALA A 39 -25.06 14.43 -2.92
C ALA A 39 -26.01 13.67 -3.87
N ASP A 40 -25.56 13.42 -5.11
CA ASP A 40 -26.35 12.65 -6.08
C ASP A 40 -26.45 11.18 -5.67
N ILE A 41 -25.37 10.60 -5.15
CA ILE A 41 -25.38 9.25 -4.56
C ILE A 41 -26.37 9.20 -3.39
N ALA A 42 -26.37 10.20 -2.51
CA ALA A 42 -27.30 10.25 -1.38
C ALA A 42 -28.76 10.31 -1.82
N ALA A 43 -29.06 11.16 -2.80
CA ALA A 43 -30.39 11.29 -3.39
C ALA A 43 -30.84 9.97 -4.02
N ALA A 44 -29.97 9.32 -4.79
CA ALA A 44 -30.27 8.08 -5.47
C ALA A 44 -30.45 6.91 -4.47
N LEU A 45 -29.64 6.85 -3.41
CA LEU A 45 -29.67 5.79 -2.40
C LEU A 45 -30.71 6.01 -1.27
N GLY A 46 -31.47 7.11 -1.33
CA GLY A 46 -32.47 7.44 -0.32
C GLY A 46 -31.89 7.70 1.07
N THR A 47 -30.70 8.32 1.15
CA THR A 47 -29.99 8.54 2.41
C THR A 47 -29.39 9.94 2.50
N SER A 48 -28.70 10.27 3.59
CA SER A 48 -28.07 11.58 3.77
C SER A 48 -26.69 11.65 3.12
N ARG A 49 -26.29 12.84 2.66
CA ARG A 49 -24.91 13.08 2.17
C ARG A 49 -23.86 12.76 3.24
N ALA A 50 -24.16 13.04 4.51
CA ALA A 50 -23.28 12.71 5.63
C ALA A 50 -23.08 11.19 5.76
N ASN A 51 -24.14 10.40 5.61
CA ASN A 51 -24.05 8.94 5.62
C ASN A 51 -23.21 8.42 4.44
N VAL A 52 -23.43 8.93 3.22
CA VAL A 52 -22.59 8.58 2.04
C VAL A 52 -21.12 8.93 2.28
N SER A 53 -20.84 10.11 2.83
CA SER A 53 -19.47 10.51 3.15
C SER A 53 -18.81 9.57 4.16
N SER A 54 -19.55 9.11 5.17
CA SER A 54 -19.04 8.14 6.16
C SER A 54 -18.78 6.77 5.52
N ILE A 55 -19.68 6.31 4.65
CA ILE A 55 -19.52 5.05 3.90
C ILE A 55 -18.30 5.12 2.98
N GLU A 56 -18.12 6.20 2.21
CA GLU A 56 -16.96 6.39 1.32
C GLU A 56 -15.65 6.40 2.11
N ALA A 57 -15.59 7.15 3.22
CA ALA A 57 -14.40 7.22 4.06
C ALA A 57 -14.01 5.83 4.60
N SER A 58 -14.97 5.11 5.17
CA SER A 58 -14.75 3.76 5.69
C SER A 58 -14.38 2.76 4.59
N ALA A 59 -14.98 2.88 3.39
CA ALA A 59 -14.62 2.04 2.25
C ALA A 59 -13.17 2.26 1.81
N ARG A 60 -12.73 3.53 1.71
CA ARG A 60 -11.34 3.85 1.35
C ARG A 60 -10.35 3.39 2.41
N GLU A 61 -10.66 3.57 3.68
CA GLU A 61 -9.84 3.08 4.80
C GLU A 61 -9.72 1.54 4.77
N ASN A 62 -10.81 0.83 4.48
CA ASN A 62 -10.79 -0.62 4.32
C ASN A 62 -9.86 -1.03 3.17
N VAL A 63 -9.96 -0.40 2.00
CA VAL A 63 -9.06 -0.67 0.86
C VAL A 63 -7.59 -0.42 1.22
N GLU A 64 -7.29 0.67 1.92
CA GLU A 64 -5.94 0.98 2.37
C GLU A 64 -5.39 -0.09 3.33
N LYS A 65 -6.18 -0.50 4.33
CA LYS A 65 -5.81 -1.56 5.27
C LYS A 65 -5.63 -2.91 4.60
N ALA A 66 -6.47 -3.27 3.63
CA ALA A 66 -6.31 -4.50 2.85
C ALA A 66 -5.01 -4.50 2.07
N ARG A 67 -4.68 -3.40 1.38
CA ARG A 67 -3.41 -3.25 0.66
C ARG A 67 -2.20 -3.41 1.58
N GLU A 68 -2.23 -2.81 2.77
CA GLU A 68 -1.14 -2.99 3.73
C GLU A 68 -1.09 -4.41 4.29
N THR A 69 -2.24 -5.06 4.50
CA THR A 69 -2.31 -6.45 4.98
C THR A 69 -1.70 -7.41 3.96
N VAL A 70 -2.08 -7.30 2.69
CA VAL A 70 -1.51 -8.09 1.59
C VAL A 70 0.00 -7.87 1.53
N ALA A 71 0.42 -6.62 1.56
CA ALA A 71 1.83 -6.31 1.48
C ALA A 71 2.65 -6.73 2.70
N PHE A 72 2.05 -6.72 3.90
CA PHE A 72 2.67 -7.32 5.07
C PHE A 72 2.83 -8.83 4.90
N ALA A 73 1.80 -9.52 4.41
CA ALA A 73 1.88 -10.96 4.14
C ALA A 73 2.92 -11.29 3.05
N GLU A 74 3.03 -10.46 2.01
CA GLU A 74 4.09 -10.54 1.00
C GLU A 74 5.45 -10.28 1.63
N ALA A 75 5.60 -9.30 2.51
CA ALA A 75 6.85 -9.03 3.23
C ALA A 75 7.23 -10.15 4.22
N LEU A 76 6.26 -10.93 4.71
CA LEU A 76 6.52 -12.17 5.47
C LEU A 76 7.09 -13.27 4.58
N ARG A 77 6.63 -13.33 3.34
CA ARG A 77 7.09 -14.28 2.32
C ARG A 77 8.26 -13.75 1.50
N ALA A 78 8.61 -12.47 1.68
CA ALA A 78 9.68 -11.81 0.95
C ALA A 78 10.95 -12.64 1.14
N PRO A 79 11.47 -13.22 0.05
CA PRO A 79 12.65 -14.09 0.14
C PRO A 79 13.87 -13.29 0.60
N VAL A 80 13.84 -11.95 0.48
CA VAL A 80 14.93 -11.06 0.83
C VAL A 80 14.51 -10.08 1.92
N ARG A 81 15.27 -10.09 3.02
CA ARG A 81 15.19 -9.10 4.10
C ARG A 81 16.59 -8.62 4.43
N VAL A 82 16.85 -7.36 4.13
CA VAL A 82 18.13 -6.72 4.40
C VAL A 82 18.00 -5.84 5.63
N ARG A 83 18.75 -6.18 6.68
CA ARG A 83 18.86 -5.32 7.84
C ARG A 83 19.99 -4.32 7.60
N VAL A 84 19.65 -3.04 7.62
CA VAL A 84 20.62 -1.94 7.48
C VAL A 84 20.89 -1.39 8.88
N PRO A 85 22.08 -1.64 9.45
CA PRO A 85 22.40 -1.17 10.79
C PRO A 85 22.60 0.35 10.84
N THR A 86 22.46 0.92 12.05
CA THR A 86 22.85 2.30 12.32
C THR A 86 24.32 2.53 11.93
N GLY A 87 24.62 3.70 11.35
CA GLY A 87 25.95 4.08 10.87
C GLY A 87 26.25 3.62 9.44
N THR A 88 25.31 2.94 8.77
CA THR A 88 25.47 2.60 7.34
C THR A 88 25.35 3.87 6.49
N ASP A 89 26.25 4.07 5.52
CA ASP A 89 26.12 5.12 4.52
C ASP A 89 25.00 4.73 3.54
N LEU A 90 24.10 5.67 3.25
CA LEU A 90 22.97 5.46 2.36
C LEU A 90 23.41 4.98 0.96
N TYR A 91 24.63 5.32 0.53
CA TYR A 91 25.19 4.86 -0.74
C TYR A 91 25.61 3.39 -0.74
N ASP A 92 25.80 2.79 0.43
CA ASP A 92 26.09 1.37 0.57
C ASP A 92 24.81 0.51 0.55
N VAL A 93 23.65 1.12 0.83
CA VAL A 93 22.36 0.42 0.92
C VAL A 93 21.97 -0.31 -0.37
N PRO A 94 22.09 0.28 -1.58
CA PRO A 94 21.77 -0.43 -2.81
C PRO A 94 22.56 -1.73 -2.97
N ASN A 95 23.87 -1.72 -2.67
CA ASN A 95 24.69 -2.92 -2.79
C ASN A 95 24.22 -4.02 -1.83
N LEU A 96 23.92 -3.67 -0.56
CA LEU A 96 23.38 -4.63 0.41
C LEU A 96 22.05 -5.25 -0.06
N VAL A 97 21.22 -4.47 -0.75
CA VAL A 97 19.94 -4.94 -1.31
C VAL A 97 20.16 -5.86 -2.50
N TYR A 98 21.03 -5.49 -3.44
CA TYR A 98 21.33 -6.32 -4.61
C TYR A 98 21.97 -7.65 -4.24
N ASP A 99 22.99 -7.63 -3.36
CA ASP A 99 23.67 -8.84 -2.92
C ASP A 99 22.67 -9.85 -2.31
N ALA A 100 21.78 -9.36 -1.44
CA ALA A 100 20.78 -10.21 -0.82
C ALA A 100 19.70 -10.71 -1.80
N CYS A 101 19.40 -9.94 -2.85
CA CYS A 101 18.48 -10.35 -3.90
C CYS A 101 19.10 -11.38 -4.85
N ASP A 102 20.37 -11.21 -5.21
CA ASP A 102 21.11 -12.16 -6.02
C ASP A 102 21.24 -13.52 -5.31
N ASP A 103 21.54 -13.51 -4.00
CA ASP A 103 21.58 -14.72 -3.16
C ASP A 103 20.22 -15.46 -3.12
N ALA A 104 19.12 -14.71 -3.20
CA ALA A 104 17.76 -15.25 -3.18
C ALA A 104 17.17 -15.52 -4.57
N GLY A 105 17.89 -15.20 -5.65
CA GLY A 105 17.41 -15.33 -7.03
C GLY A 105 16.27 -14.36 -7.39
N VAL A 106 16.19 -13.20 -6.74
CA VAL A 106 15.18 -12.15 -6.99
C VAL A 106 15.77 -11.03 -7.82
N LYS A 107 15.01 -10.55 -8.81
CA LYS A 107 15.37 -9.32 -9.54
C LYS A 107 14.82 -8.10 -8.81
N VAL A 108 15.67 -7.11 -8.63
CA VAL A 108 15.28 -5.79 -8.10
C VAL A 108 14.88 -4.90 -9.26
N ASP A 109 13.65 -4.37 -9.24
CA ASP A 109 13.11 -3.50 -10.29
C ASP A 109 13.47 -2.01 -10.09
N HIS A 110 14.31 -1.71 -9.12
CA HIS A 110 14.77 -0.36 -8.78
C HIS A 110 16.23 -0.15 -9.14
N THR A 111 16.55 1.01 -9.71
CA THR A 111 17.95 1.44 -9.85
C THR A 111 18.52 1.88 -8.49
N ALA A 112 19.85 2.03 -8.37
CA ALA A 112 20.45 2.48 -7.11
C ALA A 112 19.93 3.88 -6.69
N PRO A 113 19.79 4.87 -7.59
CA PRO A 113 19.10 6.12 -7.28
C PRO A 113 17.66 5.95 -6.79
N ASP A 114 16.90 5.05 -7.38
CA ASP A 114 15.51 4.80 -6.97
C ASP A 114 15.45 4.18 -5.56
N LEU A 115 16.31 3.20 -5.28
CA LEU A 115 16.43 2.61 -3.95
C LEU A 115 16.78 3.65 -2.89
N MET A 116 17.77 4.51 -3.17
CA MET A 116 18.15 5.58 -2.25
C MET A 116 16.98 6.52 -1.97
N LYS A 117 16.23 6.89 -3.01
CA LYS A 117 15.05 7.74 -2.87
C LYS A 117 13.96 7.06 -2.04
N VAL A 118 13.62 5.81 -2.35
CA VAL A 118 12.61 5.03 -1.60
C VAL A 118 12.99 4.91 -0.12
N VAL A 119 14.27 4.67 0.18
CA VAL A 119 14.79 4.60 1.55
C VAL A 119 14.72 5.95 2.24
N SER A 120 15.18 7.04 1.60
CA SER A 120 15.10 8.38 2.20
C SER A 120 13.66 8.83 2.46
N ASP A 121 12.76 8.61 1.50
CA ASP A 121 11.35 9.02 1.61
C ASP A 121 10.62 8.24 2.71
N ALA A 122 10.93 6.95 2.89
CA ALA A 122 10.28 6.09 3.88
C ALA A 122 10.94 6.11 5.27
N ALA A 123 12.24 6.40 5.37
CA ALA A 123 12.97 6.37 6.64
C ALA A 123 12.73 7.61 7.51
N GLY A 124 12.34 8.75 6.94
CA GLY A 124 12.09 9.98 7.70
C GLY A 124 13.28 10.35 8.60
N ALA A 125 13.03 10.44 9.92
CA ALA A 125 14.06 10.76 10.91
C ALA A 125 15.09 9.64 11.15
N ALA A 126 14.86 8.43 10.64
CA ALA A 126 15.81 7.32 10.73
C ALA A 126 17.02 7.48 9.79
N VAL A 127 17.03 8.49 8.91
CA VAL A 127 18.19 8.87 8.09
C VAL A 127 18.52 10.35 8.32
N THR A 128 19.76 10.63 8.73
CA THR A 128 20.27 12.01 8.89
C THR A 128 21.35 12.28 7.85
N GLY A 129 21.03 13.14 6.88
CA GLY A 129 21.92 13.40 5.76
C GLY A 129 22.09 12.15 4.89
N ARG A 130 23.22 11.46 5.03
CA ARG A 130 23.52 10.20 4.33
C ARG A 130 23.75 9.03 5.27
N GLU A 131 23.55 9.21 6.56
CA GLU A 131 23.80 8.16 7.55
C GLU A 131 22.47 7.62 8.08
N VAL A 132 22.37 6.30 8.13
CA VAL A 132 21.25 5.61 8.80
C VAL A 132 21.40 5.80 10.31
N SER A 133 20.54 6.60 10.91
CA SER A 133 20.56 6.94 12.33
C SER A 133 19.83 5.89 13.19
N SER A 134 18.83 5.21 12.62
CA SER A 134 18.10 4.11 13.28
C SER A 134 18.03 2.90 12.36
N PRO A 135 18.09 1.66 12.89
CA PRO A 135 18.11 0.47 12.05
C PRO A 135 16.91 0.38 11.11
N LEU A 136 17.18 0.08 9.84
CA LEU A 136 16.14 -0.12 8.83
C LEU A 136 16.04 -1.60 8.47
N VAL A 137 14.83 -2.02 8.10
CA VAL A 137 14.57 -3.31 7.46
C VAL A 137 14.03 -3.03 6.08
N ILE A 138 14.80 -3.43 5.07
CA ILE A 138 14.41 -3.35 3.67
C ILE A 138 13.95 -4.74 3.24
N GLY A 139 12.68 -4.85 2.86
CA GLY A 139 12.11 -6.07 2.27
C GLY A 139 11.99 -5.91 0.77
N VAL A 140 12.38 -6.96 0.02
CA VAL A 140 12.14 -7.05 -1.42
C VAL A 140 11.22 -8.23 -1.69
N THR A 141 10.08 -7.95 -2.31
CA THR A 141 9.11 -8.99 -2.72
C THR A 141 9.64 -9.78 -3.92
N SER A 142 9.02 -10.93 -4.22
CA SER A 142 9.35 -11.72 -5.41
C SER A 142 9.15 -10.95 -6.72
N ASP A 143 8.32 -9.91 -6.70
CA ASP A 143 7.97 -9.06 -7.84
C ASP A 143 8.86 -7.81 -7.90
N GLY A 144 9.97 -7.77 -7.14
CA GLY A 144 10.94 -6.67 -7.16
C GLY A 144 10.52 -5.41 -6.40
N VAL A 145 9.32 -5.38 -5.82
CA VAL A 145 8.83 -4.23 -5.03
C VAL A 145 9.61 -4.11 -3.73
N VAL A 146 10.16 -2.91 -3.49
CA VAL A 146 10.94 -2.58 -2.31
C VAL A 146 10.09 -1.90 -1.25
N ARG A 147 10.22 -2.35 0.00
CA ARG A 147 9.57 -1.74 1.17
C ARG A 147 10.56 -1.50 2.28
N VAL A 148 10.45 -0.34 2.92
CA VAL A 148 11.35 0.09 3.99
C VAL A 148 10.54 0.23 5.26
N ARG A 149 11.01 -0.38 6.34
CA ARG A 149 10.42 -0.29 7.68
C ARG A 149 11.50 0.11 8.67
N HIS A 150 11.20 1.04 9.56
CA HIS A 150 11.99 1.31 10.76
C HIS A 150 11.18 0.87 11.98
N GLN A 151 11.85 0.38 13.02
CA GLN A 151 11.22 0.33 14.34
C GLN A 151 11.46 1.69 14.99
N ASP A 152 10.39 2.40 15.30
CA ASP A 152 10.47 3.46 16.29
C ASP A 152 10.76 2.78 17.63
N SER A 153 12.02 2.85 18.05
CA SER A 153 12.36 2.53 19.44
C SER A 153 11.74 3.63 20.30
N GLU A 154 10.61 3.32 20.96
CA GLU A 154 10.12 4.10 22.11
C GLU A 154 11.16 4.12 23.24
#